data_AF-A0A655ATE7-F1
#
_entry.id   AF-A0A655ATE7-F1
#
_cell.length_a   1.000
_cell.length_b   1.000
_cell.length_c   1.000
_cell.angle_alpha   90.00
_cell.angle_beta   90.00
_cell.angle_gamma   90.00
#
_symmetry.space_group_name_H-M   'P 1'
#
loop_
_entity.id
_entity.type
_entity.pdbx_description
1 polymer ?
#
loop_
_entity_poly.entity_id
_entity_poly.type
_entity_poly.pdbx_seq_one_letter_code
_entity_poly.pdbx_strand_id
1 'polypeptide(L)' 'MFGNGGDGGAGGASVVANGGVGGSGGNATLIGNGGNGGNGGVGSAPGKGGAGGTAGLLGLNGSPGLS' A
#
# COMPACT_ATOMS: atom_id res chain seq x y z
N MET A 1 20.24 12.53 2.01
CA MET A 1 18.78 12.58 2.23
C MET A 1 18.32 11.14 2.42
N PHE A 2 17.70 10.86 3.55
CA PHE A 2 17.32 9.50 3.97
C PHE A 2 15.85 9.50 4.36
N GLY A 3 15.12 8.45 3.98
CA GLY A 3 13.73 8.27 4.40
C GLY A 3 13.01 7.24 3.54
N ASN A 4 12.38 6.28 4.23
CA ASN A 4 11.50 5.30 3.61
C ASN A 4 10.12 5.92 3.33
N GLY A 5 9.44 5.39 2.31
CA GLY A 5 8.03 5.63 2.12
C GLY A 5 7.21 4.96 3.22
N GLY A 6 6.12 5.60 3.65
CA GLY A 6 5.18 5.00 4.60
C GLY A 6 4.28 3.96 3.94
N ASP A 7 3.89 2.94 4.67
CA ASP A 7 2.95 1.94 4.16
C ASP A 7 1.55 2.55 3.93
N GLY A 8 0.86 2.03 2.91
CA GLY A 8 -0.51 2.38 2.62
C GLY A 8 -1.47 1.80 3.65
N GLY A 9 -2.50 2.55 4.01
CA GLY A 9 -3.53 2.09 4.94
C GLY A 9 -4.37 0.95 4.36
N ALA A 10 -4.81 0.01 5.20
CA ALA A 10 -5.74 -1.03 4.77
C ALA A 10 -7.11 -0.44 4.38
N GLY A 11 -7.76 -1.08 3.40
CA GLY A 11 -9.12 -0.76 3.01
C GLY A 11 -10.12 -1.13 4.12
N GLY A 12 -11.19 -0.34 4.24
CA GLY A 12 -12.23 -0.58 5.26
C GLY A 12 -13.03 -1.85 4.99
N ALA A 13 -13.37 -2.58 6.06
CA ALA A 13 -14.27 -3.73 5.95
C ALA A 13 -15.74 -3.28 5.79
N SER A 14 -16.53 -4.08 5.08
CA SER A 14 -17.97 -3.88 4.94
C SER A 14 -18.73 -5.20 5.02
N VAL A 15 -19.87 -5.20 5.70
CA VAL A 15 -20.74 -6.39 5.81
C VAL A 15 -21.81 -6.41 4.72
N VAL A 16 -22.18 -5.24 4.20
CA VAL A 16 -23.33 -5.06 3.28
C VAL A 16 -22.92 -4.57 1.89
N ALA A 17 -21.63 -4.32 1.67
CA ALA A 17 -21.07 -3.88 0.40
C ALA A 17 -19.69 -4.51 0.19
N ASN A 18 -19.05 -4.15 -0.94
CA ASN A 18 -17.68 -4.52 -1.21
C ASN A 18 -16.72 -3.92 -0.17
N GLY A 19 -15.58 -4.57 0.03
CA GLY A 19 -14.52 -4.03 0.85
C GLY A 19 -13.88 -2.80 0.22
N GLY A 20 -13.40 -1.88 1.05
CA GLY A 20 -12.69 -0.68 0.61
C GLY A 20 -11.37 -1.01 -0.07
N VAL A 21 -10.94 -0.16 -1.00
CA VAL A 21 -9.61 -0.29 -1.64
C VAL A 21 -8.51 0.06 -0.63
N GLY A 22 -7.43 -0.70 -0.61
CA GLY A 22 -6.24 -0.39 0.17
C GLY A 22 -5.49 0.81 -0.38
N GLY A 23 -4.94 1.64 0.51
CA GLY A 23 -4.14 2.81 0.15
C GLY A 23 -2.82 2.44 -0.51
N SER A 24 -2.31 3.29 -1.39
CA SER A 24 -0.97 3.12 -1.96
C SER A 24 0.11 3.36 -0.90
N GLY A 25 1.20 2.63 -0.99
CA GLY A 25 2.42 2.92 -0.25
C GLY A 25 3.10 4.20 -0.76
N GLY A 26 3.76 4.91 0.14
CA GLY A 26 4.51 6.12 -0.15
C GLY A 26 5.84 5.84 -0.86
N ASN A 27 6.31 6.81 -1.62
CA ASN A 27 7.64 6.75 -2.25
C ASN A 27 8.73 7.12 -1.24
N ALA A 28 9.92 6.56 -1.44
CA ALA A 28 11.10 6.91 -0.67
C ALA A 28 11.85 8.11 -1.24
N THR A 29 12.80 8.64 -0.46
CA THR A 29 13.79 9.63 -0.91
C THR A 29 15.08 8.93 -1.38
N LEU A 30 16.14 9.68 -1.74
CA LEU A 30 17.36 9.17 -2.39
C LEU A 30 17.93 7.86 -1.81
N ILE A 31 17.91 7.73 -0.47
CA ILE A 31 18.27 6.50 0.22
C ILE A 31 17.09 6.10 1.12
N GLY A 32 16.32 5.11 0.67
CA GLY A 32 15.17 4.56 1.39
C GLY A 32 14.35 3.60 0.53
N ASN A 33 13.62 2.71 1.18
CA ASN A 33 12.68 1.78 0.53
C ASN A 33 11.32 2.46 0.33
N GLY A 34 10.61 2.10 -0.73
CA GLY A 34 9.20 2.45 -0.88
C GLY A 34 8.35 1.71 0.16
N GLY A 35 7.23 2.32 0.56
CA GLY A 35 6.27 1.68 1.47
C GLY A 35 5.41 0.65 0.75
N ASN A 36 4.96 -0.37 1.46
CA ASN A 36 4.05 -1.37 0.90
C ASN A 36 2.66 -0.77 0.69
N GLY A 37 1.92 -1.28 -0.30
CA GLY A 37 0.51 -0.97 -0.47
C GLY A 37 -0.33 -1.62 0.64
N GLY A 38 -1.38 -0.94 1.07
CA GLY A 38 -2.33 -1.50 2.03
C GLY A 38 -3.19 -2.59 1.38
N ASN A 39 -3.58 -3.60 2.16
CA ASN A 39 -4.49 -4.62 1.68
C ASN A 39 -5.90 -4.04 1.44
N GLY A 40 -6.64 -4.62 0.51
CA GLY A 40 -8.06 -4.38 0.36
C GLY A 40 -8.83 -4.81 1.61
N GLY A 41 -9.93 -4.12 1.88
CA GLY A 41 -10.85 -4.49 2.95
C GLY A 41 -11.66 -5.73 2.57
N VAL A 42 -12.17 -6.43 3.57
CA VAL A 42 -13.09 -7.56 3.36
C VAL A 42 -14.50 -7.02 3.12
N GLY A 43 -15.23 -7.63 2.17
CA GLY A 43 -16.65 -7.38 1.96
C GLY A 43 -17.27 -8.41 1.02
N SER A 44 -18.47 -8.13 0.51
CA SER A 44 -19.19 -9.04 -0.42
C SER A 44 -18.34 -9.43 -1.63
N ALA A 45 -17.55 -8.48 -2.14
CA ALA A 45 -16.33 -8.73 -2.88
C ALA A 45 -15.17 -8.05 -2.13
N PRO A 46 -13.98 -8.66 -2.03
CA PRO A 46 -12.84 -8.03 -1.42
C PRO A 46 -12.43 -6.75 -2.17
N GLY A 47 -11.97 -5.76 -1.41
CA GLY A 47 -11.41 -4.54 -1.99
C GLY A 47 -10.11 -4.82 -2.72
N LYS A 48 -9.75 -3.96 -3.68
CA LYS A 48 -8.45 -4.06 -4.34
C LYS A 48 -7.32 -3.67 -3.37
N GLY A 49 -6.21 -4.42 -3.36
CA GLY A 49 -4.99 -3.98 -2.68
C GLY A 49 -4.34 -2.74 -3.32
N GLY A 50 -3.74 -1.89 -2.51
CA GLY A 50 -3.03 -0.69 -2.94
C GLY A 50 -1.70 -1.02 -3.65
N ALA A 51 -1.22 -0.11 -4.49
CA ALA A 51 0.10 -0.27 -5.10
C ALA A 51 1.21 -0.04 -4.06
N GLY A 52 2.34 -0.72 -4.20
CA GLY A 52 3.55 -0.38 -3.46
C GLY A 52 4.17 0.93 -3.95
N GLY A 53 4.89 1.60 -3.07
CA GLY A 53 5.61 2.83 -3.39
C GLY A 53 6.97 2.58 -4.05
N THR A 54 7.45 3.56 -4.80
CA THR A 54 8.76 3.53 -5.47
C THR A 54 9.88 3.81 -4.47
N ALA A 55 11.00 3.09 -4.63
CA ALA A 55 12.20 3.28 -3.83
C ALA A 55 13.01 4.52 -4.20
N GLY A 56 13.95 4.87 -3.32
CA GLY A 56 15.11 5.68 -3.67
C GLY A 56 16.09 4.93 -4.56
N LEU A 57 17.13 5.63 -5.02
CA LEU A 57 18.17 5.07 -5.89
C LEU A 57 18.84 3.82 -5.30
N LEU A 58 19.01 3.79 -3.98
CA LEU A 58 19.67 2.70 -3.25
C LEU A 58 18.70 1.87 -2.40
N GLY A 59 17.40 1.93 -2.69
CA GLY A 59 16.37 1.17 -1.95
C GLY A 59 15.63 0.16 -2.82
N LEU A 60 14.68 -0.52 -2.19
CA LEU A 60 13.75 -1.46 -2.82
C LEU A 60 12.33 -0.87 -2.88
N ASN A 61 11.60 -1.18 -3.96
CA ASN A 61 10.21 -0.78 -4.10
C ASN A 61 9.36 -1.53 -3.06
N GLY A 62 8.28 -0.90 -2.61
CA GLY A 62 7.27 -1.55 -1.79
C GLY A 62 6.48 -2.58 -2.58
N SER A 63 5.97 -3.59 -1.90
CA SER A 63 5.10 -4.59 -2.51
C SER A 63 3.66 -4.08 -2.65
N PRO A 64 2.90 -4.53 -3.66
CA PRO A 64 1.45 -4.33 -3.68
C PRO A 64 0.77 -4.98 -2.47
N GLY A 65 -0.35 -4.39 -2.05
CA GLY A 65 -1.25 -4.97 -1.07
C GLY A 65 -2.06 -6.14 -1.64
N LEU A 66 -2.53 -7.00 -0.77
CA LEU A 66 -3.40 -8.13 -1.09
C LEU A 66 -4.85 -7.68 -1.29
N SER A 67 -5.61 -8.47 -2.04
CA SER A 67 -7.06 -8.32 -2.22
C SER A 67 -7.80 -9.34 -1.37
#